data_AF-A0A485M4G4-F1
#
_entry.id   AF-A0A485M4G4-F1
#
_cell.length_a   1.000
_cell.length_b   1.000
_cell.length_c   1.000
_cell.angle_alpha   90.00
_cell.angle_beta   90.00
_cell.angle_gamma   90.00
#
_symmetry.space_group_name_H-M   'P 1'
#
loop_
_entity.id
_entity.type
_entity.pdbx_description
1 polymer ?
#
loop_
_entity_poly.entity_id
_entity_poly.type
_entity_poly.pdbx_seq_one_letter_code
_entity_poly.pdbx_strand_id
1 'polypeptide(L)'
;MCLSLDIPQILFGDAILYHNLALGLLNEQTFHGTLRMPGYPSFIAFIYWIFGVNPGAVLAVQILLHILTIFVLYYLIKALFSKKAALIGACLYSIEPLSWYYTFTLLPETLFTFLFLSAFTLLVKSRYFLSGIIFGLSIFVRPVPQYYPFLLMFVLLLRPNYLKSCGMLLLGIFLMTSPWMVRTYV
;
A
#
# COMPACT_ATOMS: atom_id res chain seq x y z
N MET A 1 2.79 22.94 -21.96
CA MET A 1 3.90 22.03 -21.61
C MET A 1 3.27 20.66 -21.35
N CYS A 2 3.02 19.91 -22.42
CA CYS A 2 2.51 18.54 -22.33
C CYS A 2 3.64 17.69 -21.78
N LEU A 3 3.45 17.07 -20.62
CA LEU A 3 4.34 16.02 -20.10
C LEU A 3 4.27 14.82 -21.05
N SER A 4 5.08 14.82 -22.11
CA SER A 4 5.43 13.59 -22.82
C SER A 4 6.32 12.79 -21.88
N LEU A 5 5.69 11.96 -21.03
CA LEU A 5 6.37 10.98 -20.20
C LEU A 5 6.98 9.92 -21.13
N ASP A 6 8.19 10.18 -21.60
CA ASP A 6 8.92 9.22 -22.43
C ASP A 6 9.21 7.97 -21.59
N ILE A 7 8.77 6.80 -22.09
CA ILE A 7 8.89 5.47 -21.46
C ILE A 7 10.29 5.17 -20.87
N PRO A 8 11.43 5.61 -21.46
CA PRO A 8 12.77 5.39 -20.89
C PRO A 8 13.00 6.08 -19.53
N GLN A 9 12.28 7.15 -19.20
CA GLN A 9 12.42 7.83 -17.91
C GLN A 9 11.64 7.17 -16.77
N ILE A 10 10.60 6.37 -17.08
CA ILE A 10 9.73 5.75 -16.07
C ILE A 10 10.29 4.41 -15.58
N LEU A 11 10.98 3.69 -16.46
CA LEU A 11 11.46 2.33 -16.23
C LEU A 11 12.97 2.32 -16.02
N PHE A 12 13.40 2.57 -14.78
CA PHE A 12 14.80 2.47 -14.37
C PHE A 12 14.95 1.72 -13.04
N GLY A 13 16.10 1.08 -12.82
CA GLY A 13 16.38 0.32 -11.61
C GLY A 13 15.32 -0.74 -11.30
N ASP A 14 14.76 -0.71 -10.09
CA ASP A 14 13.74 -1.65 -9.61
C ASP A 14 12.41 -1.58 -10.40
N ALA A 15 12.10 -0.44 -11.03
CA ALA A 15 10.86 -0.27 -11.81
C ALA A 15 10.77 -1.28 -12.97
N ILE A 16 11.91 -1.61 -13.59
CA ILE A 16 11.99 -2.61 -14.67
C ILE A 16 11.59 -4.00 -14.15
N LEU A 17 12.05 -4.35 -12.96
CA LEU A 17 11.73 -5.65 -12.34
C LEU A 17 10.23 -5.76 -12.04
N TYR A 18 9.62 -4.72 -11.49
CA TYR A 18 8.17 -4.72 -11.22
C TYR A 18 7.34 -4.77 -12.51
N HIS A 19 7.78 -4.06 -13.54
CA HIS A 19 7.16 -4.12 -14.87
C HIS A 19 7.18 -5.54 -15.45
N ASN A 20 8.34 -6.20 -15.43
CA ASN A 20 8.49 -7.56 -15.96
C ASN A 20 7.69 -8.59 -15.17
N LEU A 21 7.65 -8.47 -13.85
CA LEU A 21 6.81 -9.34 -13.01
C LEU A 21 5.32 -9.17 -13.31
N ALA A 22 4.88 -7.95 -13.59
CA ALA A 22 3.49 -7.69 -13.97
C ALA A 22 3.15 -8.26 -15.35
N LEU A 23 4.06 -8.20 -16.31
CA LEU A 23 3.90 -8.84 -17.62
C LEU A 23 3.83 -10.37 -17.52
N GLY A 24 4.68 -10.97 -16.69
CA GLY A 24 4.61 -12.42 -16.41
C GLY A 24 3.26 -12.83 -15.82
N LEU A 25 2.76 -12.07 -14.84
CA LEU A 25 1.43 -12.28 -14.27
C LEU A 25 0.31 -12.16 -15.32
N LEU A 26 0.40 -11.18 -16.23
CA LEU A 26 -0.63 -10.93 -17.24
C LEU A 26 -0.63 -12.00 -18.34
N ASN A 27 0.53 -12.44 -18.79
CA ASN A 27 0.68 -13.33 -19.94
C ASN A 27 0.70 -14.81 -19.56
N GLU A 28 1.42 -15.16 -18.48
CA GLU A 28 1.69 -16.55 -18.10
C GLU A 28 0.84 -16.98 -16.89
N GLN A 29 0.15 -16.05 -16.22
CA GLN A 29 -0.59 -16.25 -14.97
C GLN A 29 0.27 -16.85 -13.84
N THR A 30 1.59 -16.78 -14.00
CA THR A 30 2.58 -17.29 -13.06
C THR A 30 3.37 -16.14 -12.47
N PHE A 31 3.81 -16.34 -11.22
CA PHE A 31 4.66 -15.37 -10.52
C PHE A 31 6.01 -16.02 -10.26
N HIS A 32 7.02 -15.61 -11.03
CA HIS A 32 8.38 -16.16 -10.97
C HIS A 32 9.34 -15.34 -10.09
N GLY A 33 8.88 -14.25 -9.47
CA GLY A 33 9.70 -13.39 -8.63
C GLY A 33 9.91 -13.95 -7.22
N THR A 34 11.16 -14.22 -6.83
CA THR A 34 11.49 -14.72 -5.48
C THR A 34 11.84 -13.61 -4.49
N LEU A 35 12.30 -12.45 -4.96
CA LEU A 35 12.80 -11.36 -4.11
C LEU A 35 11.78 -10.21 -3.92
N ARG A 36 10.64 -10.26 -4.60
CA ARG A 36 9.61 -9.21 -4.55
C ARG A 36 8.27 -9.81 -4.16
N MET A 37 7.52 -9.06 -3.35
CA MET A 37 6.19 -9.46 -2.95
C MET A 37 5.21 -9.26 -4.13
N PRO A 38 4.18 -10.11 -4.26
CA PRO A 38 3.31 -10.15 -5.44
C PRO A 38 2.31 -8.98 -5.52
N GLY A 39 2.08 -8.25 -4.44
CA GLY A 39 1.00 -7.27 -4.35
C GLY A 39 1.16 -6.10 -5.31
N TYR A 40 2.36 -5.52 -5.41
CA TYR A 40 2.60 -4.42 -6.35
C TYR A 40 2.65 -4.87 -7.82
N PRO A 41 3.34 -5.96 -8.20
CA PRO A 41 3.21 -6.56 -9.53
C PRO A 41 1.76 -6.87 -9.93
N SER A 42 0.95 -7.40 -9.00
CA SER A 42 -0.46 -7.68 -9.26
C SER A 42 -1.28 -6.41 -9.49
N PHE A 43 -0.98 -5.33 -8.76
CA PHE A 43 -1.58 -4.02 -8.99
C PHE A 43 -1.25 -3.47 -10.39
N ILE A 44 0.01 -3.55 -10.82
CA ILE A 44 0.40 -3.15 -12.18
C ILE A 44 -0.32 -4.01 -13.23
N ALA A 45 -0.30 -5.34 -13.06
CA ALA A 45 -0.92 -6.28 -14.00
C ALA A 45 -2.41 -6.02 -14.16
N PHE A 46 -3.12 -5.73 -13.06
CA PHE A 46 -4.53 -5.36 -13.08
C PHE A 46 -4.79 -4.07 -13.88
N ILE A 47 -3.95 -3.06 -13.74
CA ILE A 47 -4.06 -1.82 -14.53
C ILE A 47 -3.77 -2.10 -16.01
N TYR A 48 -2.77 -2.92 -16.31
CA TYR A 48 -2.44 -3.31 -17.68
C TYR A 48 -3.56 -4.14 -18.34
N TRP A 49 -4.27 -4.95 -17.57
CA TRP A 49 -5.42 -5.69 -18.06
C TRP A 49 -6.57 -4.77 -18.50
N ILE A 50 -6.76 -3.62 -17.84
CA ILE A 50 -7.83 -2.65 -18.16
C ILE A 50 -7.42 -1.69 -19.29
N PHE A 51 -6.20 -1.14 -19.22
CA PHE A 51 -5.76 -0.03 -20.08
C PHE A 51 -4.72 -0.43 -21.14
N GLY A 52 -4.36 -1.71 -21.21
CA GLY A 52 -3.22 -2.21 -21.97
C GLY A 52 -1.88 -1.99 -21.25
N VAL A 53 -0.81 -2.57 -21.79
CA VAL A 53 0.56 -2.43 -21.25
C VAL A 53 1.04 -0.99 -21.42
N ASN A 54 0.74 -0.16 -20.43
CA ASN A 54 1.01 1.27 -20.42
C ASN A 54 1.45 1.73 -19.03
N PRO A 55 2.76 1.86 -18.75
CA PRO A 55 3.27 2.37 -17.48
C PRO A 55 2.67 3.74 -17.08
N GLY A 56 2.36 4.60 -18.05
CA GLY A 56 1.73 5.90 -17.79
C GLY A 56 0.33 5.78 -17.15
N ALA A 57 -0.44 4.74 -17.49
CA ALA A 57 -1.73 4.47 -16.84
C ALA A 57 -1.54 4.10 -15.36
N VAL A 58 -0.49 3.36 -15.03
CA VAL A 58 -0.14 3.01 -13.65
C VAL A 58 0.24 4.26 -12.86
N LEU A 59 1.06 5.13 -13.45
CA LEU A 59 1.44 6.40 -12.83
C LEU A 59 0.22 7.31 -12.59
N ALA A 60 -0.72 7.36 -13.53
CA ALA A 60 -1.96 8.12 -13.34
C ALA A 60 -2.76 7.61 -12.12
N VAL A 61 -2.88 6.28 -11.95
CA VAL A 61 -3.51 5.68 -10.77
C VAL A 61 -2.70 5.95 -9.50
N GLN A 62 -1.36 5.92 -9.56
CA GLN A 62 -0.51 6.29 -8.43
C GLN A 62 -0.69 7.74 -8.00
N ILE A 63 -0.81 8.68 -8.94
CA ILE A 63 -1.09 10.08 -8.63
C ILE A 63 -2.43 10.20 -7.90
N LEU A 64 -3.46 9.50 -8.35
CA LEU A 64 -4.75 9.45 -7.66
C LEU A 64 -4.61 8.86 -6.24
N LEU A 65 -3.89 7.74 -6.09
CA LEU A 65 -3.61 7.14 -4.79
C LEU A 65 -2.83 8.07 -3.86
N HIS A 66 -1.86 8.82 -4.37
CA HIS A 66 -1.10 9.80 -3.60
C HIS A 66 -2.02 10.93 -3.10
N ILE A 67 -2.89 11.46 -3.97
CA ILE A 67 -3.89 12.46 -3.58
C ILE A 67 -4.82 11.90 -2.49
N LEU A 68 -5.33 10.68 -2.66
CA LEU A 68 -6.15 10.01 -1.64
C LEU A 68 -5.38 9.80 -0.32
N THR A 69 -4.08 9.52 -0.40
CA THR A 69 -3.19 9.37 0.76
C THR A 69 -3.11 10.66 1.57
N ILE A 70 -3.04 11.84 0.92
CA ILE A 70 -3.07 13.14 1.60
C ILE A 70 -4.36 13.29 2.43
N PHE A 71 -5.52 12.93 1.87
CA PHE A 71 -6.79 12.98 2.59
C PHE A 71 -6.85 11.99 3.75
N VAL A 72 -6.40 10.75 3.54
CA VAL A 72 -6.33 9.72 4.59
C VAL A 72 -5.44 10.20 5.74
N LEU A 73 -4.26 10.73 5.43
CA LEU A 73 -3.33 11.29 6.40
C LEU A 73 -3.95 12.44 7.19
N TYR A 74 -4.64 13.36 6.52
CA TYR A 74 -5.39 14.44 7.18
C TYR A 74 -6.38 13.88 8.21
N TYR A 75 -7.22 12.92 7.83
CA TYR A 75 -8.21 12.35 8.74
C TYR A 75 -7.58 11.57 9.90
N LEU A 76 -6.47 10.88 9.65
CA LEU A 76 -5.71 10.18 10.68
C LEU A 76 -5.16 11.16 11.72
N ILE A 77 -4.43 12.19 11.28
CA ILE A 77 -3.84 13.19 12.18
C ILE A 77 -4.94 13.94 12.93
N LYS A 78 -6.06 14.27 12.26
CA LYS A 78 -7.19 14.95 12.90
C LYS A 78 -7.80 14.11 14.02
N ALA A 79 -7.88 12.79 13.83
CA ALA A 79 -8.43 11.88 14.83
C ALA A 79 -7.49 11.67 16.04
N LEU A 80 -6.18 11.80 15.84
CA LEU A 80 -5.17 11.62 16.89
C LEU A 80 -4.84 12.91 17.64
N PHE A 81 -4.92 14.06 16.96
CA PHE A 81 -4.46 15.34 17.47
C PHE A 81 -5.52 16.42 17.29
N SER A 82 -5.39 17.28 16.28
CA SER A 82 -6.28 18.43 16.05
C SER A 82 -6.42 18.75 14.56
N LYS A 83 -7.43 19.54 14.21
CA LYS A 83 -7.65 20.03 12.83
C LYS A 83 -6.46 20.81 12.28
N LYS A 84 -5.81 21.64 13.12
CA LYS A 84 -4.65 22.46 12.72
C LYS A 84 -3.45 21.57 12.42
N ALA A 85 -3.13 20.61 13.30
CA ALA A 85 -2.07 19.65 13.08
C ALA A 85 -2.30 18.82 11.81
N ALA A 86 -3.56 18.43 11.55
CA ALA A 86 -3.93 17.69 10.35
C ALA A 86 -3.69 18.47 9.05
N LEU A 87 -4.05 19.75 9.02
CA LEU A 87 -3.77 20.61 7.86
C LEU A 87 -2.26 20.75 7.64
N ILE A 88 -1.49 21.03 8.69
CA ILE A 88 -0.04 21.18 8.60
C ILE A 88 0.61 19.88 8.09
N GLY A 89 0.27 18.73 8.69
CA GLY A 89 0.83 17.44 8.30
C GLY A 89 0.48 17.02 6.87
N ALA A 90 -0.77 17.25 6.44
CA ALA A 90 -1.19 16.98 5.07
C ALA A 90 -0.47 17.89 4.06
N CYS A 91 -0.32 19.18 4.36
CA CYS A 91 0.44 20.12 3.53
C CYS A 91 1.91 19.72 3.43
N LEU A 92 2.56 19.39 4.55
CA LEU A 92 3.96 18.96 4.57
C LEU A 92 4.16 17.69 3.72
N TYR A 93 3.28 16.69 3.85
CA TYR A 93 3.34 15.48 3.04
C TYR A 93 3.12 15.77 1.55
N SER A 94 2.20 16.69 1.22
CA SER A 94 1.87 17.02 -0.17
C SER A 94 3.00 17.69 -0.95
N ILE A 95 3.97 18.32 -0.27
CA ILE A 95 5.13 18.99 -0.88
C ILE A 95 6.45 18.25 -0.65
N GLU A 96 6.39 17.08 0.00
CA GLU A 96 7.56 16.29 0.35
C GLU A 96 8.16 15.68 -0.94
N PRO A 97 9.42 16.00 -1.31
CA PRO A 97 9.96 15.60 -2.62
C PRO A 97 10.06 14.09 -2.85
N LEU A 98 10.27 13.30 -1.79
CA LEU A 98 10.44 11.86 -1.92
C LEU A 98 9.11 11.17 -2.25
N SER A 99 7.99 11.63 -1.70
CA SER A 99 6.65 11.13 -2.03
C SER A 99 6.30 11.39 -3.50
N TRP A 100 6.74 12.52 -4.04
CA TRP A 100 6.61 12.84 -5.46
C TRP A 100 7.43 11.87 -6.31
N TYR A 101 8.71 11.70 -5.98
CA TYR A 101 9.59 10.77 -6.69
C TYR A 101 8.99 9.36 -6.78
N TYR A 102 8.48 8.83 -5.67
CA TYR A 102 7.84 7.51 -5.67
C TYR A 102 6.51 7.47 -6.44
N THR A 103 5.75 8.57 -6.43
CA THR A 103 4.49 8.66 -7.17
C THR A 103 4.69 8.63 -8.68
N PHE A 104 5.78 9.21 -9.18
CA PHE A 104 6.12 9.25 -10.61
C PHE A 104 7.03 8.11 -11.08
N THR A 105 7.37 7.16 -10.20
CA THR A 105 8.17 5.98 -10.54
C THR A 105 7.34 4.71 -10.33
N LEU A 106 7.60 3.66 -11.11
CA LEU A 106 6.90 2.37 -10.99
C LEU A 106 7.41 1.57 -9.76
N LEU A 107 7.15 2.10 -8.56
CA LEU A 107 7.61 1.57 -7.29
C LEU A 107 6.45 1.36 -6.29
N PRO A 108 6.56 0.40 -5.35
CA PRO A 108 5.47 0.00 -4.46
C PRO A 108 5.08 1.04 -3.41
N GLU A 109 5.90 2.06 -3.17
CA GLU A 109 5.84 3.00 -2.05
C GLU A 109 4.51 3.76 -1.98
N THR A 110 3.97 4.22 -3.12
CA THR A 110 2.73 5.00 -3.12
C THR A 110 1.52 4.14 -2.74
N LEU A 111 1.37 2.97 -3.36
CA LEU A 111 0.30 2.01 -3.02
C LEU A 111 0.44 1.55 -1.56
N PHE A 112 1.66 1.24 -1.15
CA PHE A 112 1.98 0.84 0.20
C PHE A 112 1.54 1.88 1.23
N THR A 113 1.95 3.14 1.04
CA THR A 113 1.68 4.23 1.99
C THR A 113 0.18 4.49 2.13
N PHE A 114 -0.54 4.46 1.00
CA PHE A 114 -2.00 4.58 0.99
C PHE A 114 -2.67 3.50 1.86
N LEU A 115 -2.34 2.23 1.61
CA LEU A 115 -2.91 1.10 2.33
C LEU A 115 -2.54 1.15 3.82
N PHE A 116 -1.28 1.41 4.12
CA PHE A 116 -0.76 1.47 5.47
C PHE A 116 -1.47 2.54 6.30
N LEU A 117 -1.54 3.78 5.81
CA LEU A 117 -2.24 4.87 6.51
C LEU A 117 -3.74 4.63 6.61
N SER A 118 -4.36 4.00 5.61
CA SER A 118 -5.77 3.60 5.65
C SER A 118 -6.02 2.57 6.76
N ALA A 119 -5.13 1.59 6.91
CA ALA A 119 -5.21 0.59 7.96
C ALA A 119 -5.11 1.23 9.35
N PHE A 120 -4.19 2.17 9.56
CA PHE A 120 -4.11 2.95 10.81
C PHE A 120 -5.37 3.78 11.07
N THR A 121 -5.90 4.43 10.04
CA THR A 121 -7.14 5.23 10.16
C THR A 121 -8.31 4.36 10.62
N LEU A 122 -8.44 3.15 10.08
CA LEU A 122 -9.45 2.17 10.51
C LEU A 122 -9.21 1.68 11.94
N LEU A 123 -7.94 1.48 12.33
CA LEU A 123 -7.57 1.06 13.68
C LEU A 123 -7.98 2.10 14.72
N VAL A 124 -7.70 3.39 14.47
CA VAL A 124 -8.11 4.51 15.34
C VAL A 124 -9.63 4.60 15.45
N LYS A 125 -10.35 4.31 14.37
CA LYS A 125 -11.83 4.22 14.35
C LYS A 125 -12.39 2.91 14.95
N SER A 126 -11.55 2.09 15.60
CA SER A 126 -11.93 0.81 16.20
C SER A 126 -12.55 -0.20 15.22
N ARG A 127 -12.23 -0.08 13.92
CA ARG A 127 -12.62 -1.03 12.85
C ARG A 127 -11.53 -2.09 12.67
N TYR A 128 -11.21 -2.80 13.75
CA TYR A 128 -10.03 -3.66 13.86
C TYR A 128 -9.92 -4.75 12.79
N PHE A 129 -11.03 -5.43 12.46
CA PHE A 129 -11.05 -6.48 11.44
C PHE A 129 -10.69 -5.94 10.05
N LEU A 130 -11.36 -4.86 9.63
CA LEU A 130 -11.09 -4.23 8.34
C LEU A 130 -9.67 -3.62 8.30
N SER A 131 -9.22 -3.03 9.41
CA SER A 131 -7.83 -2.60 9.56
C SER A 131 -6.86 -3.75 9.32
N GLY A 132 -7.14 -4.93 9.90
CA GLY A 132 -6.33 -6.14 9.73
C GLY A 132 -6.25 -6.61 8.28
N ILE A 133 -7.37 -6.61 7.55
CA ILE A 133 -7.41 -6.96 6.12
C ILE A 133 -6.53 -5.99 5.32
N ILE A 134 -6.68 -4.68 5.52
CA ILE A 134 -5.91 -3.67 4.78
C ILE A 134 -4.42 -3.73 5.15
N PHE A 135 -4.09 -4.01 6.42
CA PHE A 135 -2.71 -4.29 6.85
C PHE A 135 -2.13 -5.51 6.15
N GLY A 136 -2.88 -6.62 6.11
CA GLY A 136 -2.47 -7.84 5.40
C GLY A 136 -2.21 -7.57 3.91
N LEU A 137 -3.04 -6.76 3.27
CA LEU A 137 -2.84 -6.34 1.88
C LEU A 137 -1.56 -5.50 1.72
N SER A 138 -1.26 -4.61 2.67
CA SER A 138 -0.02 -3.81 2.65
C SER A 138 1.25 -4.68 2.75
N ILE A 139 1.20 -5.82 3.47
CA ILE A 139 2.32 -6.77 3.61
C ILE A 139 2.66 -7.40 2.26
N PHE A 140 1.66 -7.68 1.41
CA PHE A 140 1.90 -8.15 0.05
C PHE A 140 2.47 -7.09 -0.89
N VAL A 141 2.33 -5.80 -0.56
CA VAL A 141 2.93 -4.72 -1.35
C VAL A 141 4.39 -4.55 -0.95
N ARG A 142 4.69 -4.52 0.35
CA ARG A 142 6.06 -4.52 0.89
C ARG A 142 6.08 -5.33 2.19
N PRO A 143 7.12 -6.15 2.46
CA PRO A 143 7.16 -6.95 3.69
C PRO A 143 7.49 -6.14 4.96
N VAL A 144 7.80 -4.85 4.82
CA VAL A 144 8.16 -3.95 5.95
C VAL A 144 7.12 -3.95 7.10
N PRO A 145 5.79 -3.93 6.87
CA PRO A 145 4.79 -3.91 7.92
C PRO A 145 4.68 -5.19 8.72
N GLN A 146 5.33 -6.29 8.33
CA GLN A 146 5.11 -7.60 8.96
C GLN A 146 5.35 -7.58 10.47
N TYR A 147 6.17 -6.64 10.96
CA TYR A 147 6.47 -6.46 12.38
C TYR A 147 5.57 -5.44 13.09
N TYR A 148 4.82 -4.61 12.36
CA TYR A 148 3.97 -3.57 12.94
C TYR A 148 2.76 -4.10 13.74
N PRO A 149 2.12 -5.23 13.37
CA PRO A 149 1.06 -5.82 14.18
C PRO A 149 1.49 -6.08 15.63
N PHE A 150 2.75 -6.47 15.87
CA PHE A 150 3.26 -6.67 17.23
C PHE A 150 3.28 -5.37 18.03
N LEU A 151 3.78 -4.29 17.45
CA LEU A 151 3.77 -2.97 18.07
C LEU A 151 2.33 -2.45 18.31
N LEU A 152 1.42 -2.70 17.36
CA LEU A 152 0.01 -2.33 17.48
C LEU A 152 -0.70 -3.09 18.60
N MET A 153 -0.38 -4.37 18.79
CA MET A 153 -0.92 -5.16 19.90
C MET A 153 -0.56 -4.53 21.24
N PHE A 154 0.70 -4.10 21.45
CA PHE A 154 1.11 -3.41 22.68
C PHE A 154 0.29 -2.14 22.94
N VAL A 155 0.03 -1.35 21.91
CA VAL A 155 -0.82 -0.15 22.02
C VAL A 155 -2.27 -0.52 22.37
N LEU A 156 -2.79 -1.61 21.81
CA LEU A 156 -4.15 -2.08 22.06
C LEU A 156 -4.32 -2.66 23.47
N LEU A 157 -3.27 -3.15 24.14
CA LEU A 157 -3.33 -3.60 25.55
C LEU A 157 -3.82 -2.50 26.50
N LEU A 158 -3.66 -1.23 26.12
CA LEU A 158 -4.13 -0.08 26.88
C LEU A 158 -5.66 0.15 26.74
N ARG A 159 -6.38 -0.68 25.97
CA ARG A 159 -7.82 -0.54 25.73
C ARG A 159 -8.61 -1.56 26.57
N PRO A 160 -9.82 -1.20 27.05
CA PRO A 160 -10.62 -2.05 27.94
C PRO A 160 -11.10 -3.37 27.30
N ASN A 161 -11.01 -3.53 25.97
CA ASN A 161 -11.41 -4.73 25.23
C ASN A 161 -10.27 -5.30 24.36
N TYR A 162 -9.02 -5.18 24.83
CA TYR A 162 -7.82 -5.48 24.04
C TYR A 162 -7.82 -6.88 23.40
N LEU A 163 -8.31 -7.92 24.09
CA LEU A 163 -8.38 -9.29 23.53
C LEU A 163 -9.22 -9.36 22.26
N LYS A 164 -10.41 -8.76 22.28
CA LYS A 164 -11.30 -8.70 21.11
C LYS A 164 -10.68 -7.86 20.00
N SER A 165 -10.09 -6.71 20.35
CA SER A 165 -9.45 -5.82 19.38
C SER A 165 -8.25 -6.48 18.68
N CYS A 166 -7.35 -7.10 19.45
CA CYS A 166 -6.21 -7.84 18.93
C CYS A 166 -6.67 -9.05 18.11
N GLY A 167 -7.64 -9.82 18.62
CA GLY A 167 -8.19 -10.98 17.91
C GLY A 167 -8.79 -10.62 16.55
N MET A 168 -9.58 -9.54 16.48
CA MET A 168 -10.15 -9.06 15.21
C MET A 168 -9.08 -8.55 14.24
N LEU A 169 -8.07 -7.82 14.73
CA LEU A 169 -6.96 -7.34 13.90
C LEU A 169 -6.16 -8.52 13.32
N LEU A 170 -5.76 -9.47 14.16
CA LEU A 170 -5.00 -10.65 13.77
C LEU A 170 -5.79 -11.54 12.82
N LEU A 171 -7.09 -11.73 13.07
CA LEU A 171 -7.96 -12.49 12.18
C LEU A 171 -8.02 -11.86 10.79
N GLY A 172 -8.15 -10.53 10.70
CA GLY A 172 -8.15 -9.82 9.42
C GLY A 172 -6.83 -9.97 8.66
N ILE A 173 -5.69 -9.85 9.37
CA ILE A 173 -4.36 -10.06 8.79
C ILE A 173 -4.23 -11.49 8.28
N PHE A 174 -4.54 -12.47 9.13
CA PHE A 174 -4.41 -13.89 8.83
C PHE A 174 -5.26 -14.30 7.62
N LEU A 175 -6.54 -13.89 7.59
CA LEU A 175 -7.41 -14.20 6.45
C LEU A 175 -6.85 -13.62 5.15
N MET A 176 -6.31 -12.41 5.20
CA MET A 176 -5.72 -11.79 4.02
C MET A 176 -4.42 -12.49 3.60
N THR A 177 -3.53 -12.85 4.53
CA THR A 177 -2.22 -13.44 4.19
C THR A 177 -2.26 -14.94 3.90
N SER A 178 -3.25 -15.65 4.44
CA SER A 178 -3.36 -17.11 4.37
C SER A 178 -3.35 -17.70 2.95
N PRO A 179 -4.02 -17.13 1.92
CA PRO A 179 -4.06 -17.76 0.59
C PRO A 179 -2.67 -17.86 -0.06
N TRP A 180 -1.83 -16.85 0.15
CA TRP A 180 -0.47 -16.85 -0.36
C TRP A 180 0.44 -17.80 0.42
N MET A 181 0.27 -17.87 1.74
CA MET A 181 1.02 -18.82 2.57
C MET A 181 0.74 -20.24 2.08
N VAL A 182 -0.53 -20.59 1.87
CA VAL A 182 -0.92 -21.92 1.35
C VAL A 182 -0.28 -22.17 -0.02
N ARG A 183 -0.32 -21.21 -0.94
CA ARG A 183 0.35 -21.33 -2.25
C ARG A 183 1.87 -21.53 -2.14
N THR A 184 2.50 -20.98 -1.11
CA THR A 184 3.97 -21.04 -0.97
C THR A 184 4.44 -22.38 -0.37
N TYR A 185 3.61 -23.05 0.43
CA TYR A 185 3.96 -24.29 1.12
C TYR A 185 3.47 -25.57 0.41
N VAL A 186 2.61 -25.45 -0.61
CA VAL A 186 2.15 -26.55 -1.47
C VAL A 186 2.89 -26.51 -2.79
#